data_AF-A0A6C1T5F4-F1
#
_entry.id   AF-A0A6C1T5F4-F1
#
_cell.length_a   1.000
_cell.length_b   1.000
_cell.length_c   1.000
_cell.angle_alpha   90.00
_cell.angle_beta   90.00
_cell.angle_gamma   90.00
#
_symmetry.space_group_name_H-M   'P 1'
#
loop_
_entity.id
_entity.type
_entity.pdbx_description
1 polymer ?
#
loop_
_entity_poly.entity_id
_entity_poly.type
_entity_poly.pdbx_seq_one_letter_code
_entity_poly.pdbx_strand_id
1 'polypeptide(L)'
;MAPTGLDEFALSGERGIDVFRRVEDENHRRHRYECLSTVIPDSDEVRCFAPYARKFPERMRAAAHAYLESRFLAQRMAFGDPSTYPDSGVSERPIELFLYLDFFRSWQVGEQEIARVERALQQGTSLRPPEVSGVLRLLLDFNRLRRAAPIMNALWPMLNEAASLGAEDQWQNTGFALRMLGDLQRRSGRPERALAAYELSLALGVNAHRCGLAIEAAHEAGDRDAVKRHLATYEERWPLPEQLAEIKAGSAVTSIGGSS
;
A
#
# COMPACT_ATOMS: atom_id res chain seq x y z
N MET A 1 -21.60 11.28 11.08
CA MET A 1 -20.79 10.85 12.24
C MET A 1 -19.58 10.11 11.70
N ALA A 2 -18.37 10.57 12.00
CA ALA A 2 -17.17 9.78 11.71
C ALA A 2 -17.22 8.50 12.56
N PRO A 3 -16.89 7.33 12.01
CA PRO A 3 -16.95 6.09 12.78
C PRO A 3 -16.02 6.21 13.98
N THR A 4 -16.57 5.95 15.16
CA THR A 4 -15.90 5.87 16.48
C THR A 4 -15.08 4.59 16.60
N GLY A 5 -14.27 4.27 15.58
CA GLY A 5 -13.40 3.11 15.52
C GLY A 5 -11.95 3.52 15.80
N LEU A 6 -11.25 2.69 16.56
CA LEU A 6 -9.86 2.81 17.02
C LEU A 6 -8.95 3.70 16.16
N ASP A 7 -8.30 4.66 16.84
CA ASP A 7 -7.39 5.66 16.31
C ASP A 7 -6.34 5.06 15.36
N GLU A 8 -6.00 5.82 14.32
CA GLU A 8 -4.81 5.55 13.52
C GLU A 8 -3.58 5.57 14.44
N PHE A 9 -2.68 4.62 14.23
CA PHE A 9 -1.44 4.52 14.98
C PHE A 9 -0.27 4.47 14.00
N ALA A 10 0.93 4.74 14.47
CA ALA A 10 2.07 4.90 13.58
C ALA A 10 3.32 4.21 14.12
N LEU A 11 4.22 3.83 13.21
CA LEU A 11 5.49 3.20 13.52
C LEU A 11 6.56 3.68 12.54
N SER A 12 7.82 3.67 12.97
CA SER A 12 8.94 3.88 12.05
C SER A 12 8.94 2.79 10.98
N GLY A 13 8.86 3.24 9.72
CA GLY A 13 8.92 2.43 8.52
C GLY A 13 10.23 2.62 7.76
N GLU A 14 10.32 2.01 6.57
CA GLU A 14 11.56 1.99 5.78
C GLU A 14 11.92 3.34 5.15
N ARG A 15 10.92 4.22 4.94
CA ARG A 15 11.08 5.52 4.24
C ARG A 15 10.53 6.71 5.02
N GLY A 16 10.12 6.51 6.27
CA GLY A 16 9.46 7.52 7.09
C GLY A 16 8.70 6.89 8.24
N ILE A 17 7.65 7.55 8.70
CA ILE A 17 6.73 7.04 9.72
C ILE A 17 5.48 6.51 9.02
N ASP A 18 5.27 5.20 9.07
CA ASP A 18 4.11 4.55 8.46
C ASP A 18 2.91 4.63 9.41
N VAL A 19 1.78 5.08 8.88
CA VAL A 19 0.51 5.19 9.61
C VAL A 19 -0.38 4.03 9.23
N PHE A 20 -0.91 3.34 10.23
CA PHE A 20 -1.71 2.14 10.11
C PHE A 20 -3.11 2.35 10.68
N ARG A 21 -4.03 1.53 10.18
CA ARG A 21 -5.37 1.39 10.75
C ARG A 21 -5.68 -0.07 10.98
N ARG A 22 -6.31 -0.34 12.12
CA ARG A 22 -6.93 -1.63 12.42
C ARG A 22 -8.26 -1.74 11.69
N VAL A 23 -8.44 -2.83 10.94
CA VAL A 23 -9.66 -3.15 10.22
C VAL A 23 -10.27 -4.39 10.86
N GLU A 24 -11.54 -4.30 11.23
CA GLU A 24 -12.31 -5.45 11.67
C GLU A 24 -12.57 -6.36 10.47
N ASP A 25 -12.19 -7.62 10.60
CA ASP A 25 -12.55 -8.66 9.63
C ASP A 25 -13.72 -9.43 10.21
N GLU A 26 -14.93 -9.25 9.66
CA GLU A 26 -16.13 -9.92 10.18
C GLU A 26 -16.06 -11.45 9.98
N ASN A 27 -15.25 -11.92 9.02
CA ASN A 27 -15.14 -13.33 8.68
C ASN A 27 -14.05 -14.05 9.48
N HIS A 28 -13.02 -13.33 9.91
CA HIS A 28 -11.92 -13.88 10.68
C HIS A 28 -11.94 -13.24 12.07
N ARG A 29 -11.96 -14.03 13.15
CA ARG A 29 -11.91 -13.52 14.54
C ARG A 29 -10.57 -12.83 14.92
N ARG A 30 -9.92 -12.18 13.96
CA ARG A 30 -8.63 -11.51 14.04
C ARG A 30 -8.72 -10.22 13.25
N HIS A 31 -8.01 -9.22 13.72
CA HIS A 31 -7.96 -7.93 13.05
C HIS A 31 -6.97 -7.97 11.87
N ARG A 32 -7.28 -7.21 10.83
CA ARG A 32 -6.33 -6.89 9.76
C ARG A 32 -5.77 -5.50 10.01
N TYR A 33 -4.58 -5.23 9.49
CA TYR A 33 -3.97 -3.92 9.52
C TYR A 33 -3.68 -3.46 8.11
N GLU A 34 -3.85 -2.16 7.86
CA GLU A 34 -3.59 -1.56 6.56
C GLU A 34 -2.69 -0.34 6.76
N CYS A 35 -1.53 -0.32 6.09
CA CYS A 35 -0.74 0.88 5.95
C CYS A 35 -1.50 1.89 5.07
N LEU A 36 -1.88 3.01 5.69
CA LEU A 36 -2.65 4.08 5.07
C LEU A 36 -1.76 5.11 4.38
N SER A 37 -0.61 5.42 4.97
CA SER A 37 0.33 6.44 4.48
C SER A 37 1.73 6.27 5.06
N THR A 38 2.69 6.96 4.45
CA THR A 38 4.01 7.24 5.05
C THR A 38 4.17 8.75 5.20
N VAL A 39 4.42 9.22 6.43
CA VAL A 39 4.77 10.61 6.75
C VAL A 39 6.30 10.74 6.70
N ILE A 40 6.82 11.71 5.94
CA ILE A 40 8.26 11.94 5.86
C ILE A 40 8.67 12.84 7.04
N PRO A 41 9.56 12.40 7.95
CA PRO A 41 10.04 13.25 9.05
C PRO A 41 10.66 14.54 8.53
N ASP A 42 10.54 15.61 9.31
CA ASP A 42 11.10 16.94 9.01
C ASP A 42 10.59 17.58 7.70
N SER A 43 9.54 17.01 7.11
CA SER A 43 8.87 17.49 5.91
C SER A 43 7.36 17.55 6.14
N ASP A 44 6.70 18.46 5.43
CA ASP A 44 5.23 18.49 5.37
C ASP A 44 4.66 17.46 4.36
N GLU A 45 5.47 16.53 3.88
CA GLU A 45 5.05 15.52 2.92
C GLU A 45 4.36 14.32 3.60
N VAL A 46 3.16 13.99 3.13
CA VAL A 46 2.42 12.77 3.49
C VAL A 46 2.13 11.99 2.22
N ARG A 47 2.68 10.77 2.12
CA ARG A 47 2.42 9.86 1.00
C ARG A 47 1.22 8.98 1.31
N CYS A 48 0.06 9.35 0.78
CA CYS A 48 -1.19 8.65 1.07
C CYS A 48 -1.46 7.49 0.11
N PHE A 49 -1.61 6.29 0.65
CA PHE A 49 -1.87 5.06 -0.11
C PHE A 49 -3.35 4.67 -0.14
N ALA A 50 -4.15 5.18 0.80
CA ALA A 50 -5.59 4.93 0.88
C ALA A 50 -6.39 6.22 0.60
N PRO A 51 -7.59 6.12 -0.01
CA PRO A 51 -8.46 7.28 -0.23
C PRO A 51 -8.78 8.05 1.06
N TYR A 52 -8.94 7.33 2.16
CA TYR A 52 -9.15 7.92 3.48
C TYR A 52 -7.98 8.83 3.91
N ALA A 53 -6.74 8.36 3.77
CA ALA A 53 -5.55 9.14 4.11
C ALA A 53 -5.39 10.38 3.22
N ARG A 54 -5.77 10.29 1.94
CA ARG A 54 -5.77 11.46 1.03
C ARG A 54 -6.76 12.53 1.45
N LYS A 55 -7.92 12.11 1.97
CA LYS A 55 -8.97 13.02 2.45
C LYS A 55 -8.62 13.69 3.79
N PHE A 56 -7.82 13.02 4.61
CA PHE A 56 -7.48 13.46 5.97
C PHE A 56 -5.97 13.39 6.26
N PRO A 57 -5.12 14.09 5.48
CA PRO A 57 -3.67 14.04 5.66
C PRO A 57 -3.21 14.57 7.02
N GLU A 58 -3.95 15.51 7.61
CA GLU A 58 -3.70 16.05 8.96
C GLU A 58 -3.81 14.99 10.05
N ARG A 59 -4.73 14.02 9.90
CA ARG A 59 -4.84 12.89 10.84
C ARG A 59 -3.62 11.97 10.75
N MET A 60 -3.07 11.78 9.55
CA MET A 60 -1.85 10.99 9.36
C MET A 60 -0.65 11.64 10.07
N ARG A 61 -0.51 12.97 9.95
CA ARG A 61 0.51 13.74 10.67
C ARG A 61 0.33 13.65 12.18
N ALA A 62 -0.91 13.79 12.67
CA ALA A 62 -1.21 13.70 14.09
C ALA A 62 -0.84 12.31 14.66
N ALA A 63 -1.14 11.23 13.93
CA ALA A 63 -0.74 9.87 14.32
C ALA A 63 0.79 9.70 14.35
N ALA A 64 1.50 10.23 13.35
CA ALA A 64 2.96 10.21 13.32
C ALA A 64 3.59 11.02 14.47
N HIS A 65 3.02 12.17 14.82
CA HIS A 65 3.46 12.97 15.96
C HIS A 65 3.25 12.23 17.29
N ALA A 66 2.05 11.67 17.49
CA ALA A 66 1.74 10.88 18.68
C ALA A 66 2.69 9.69 18.85
N TYR A 67 3.08 9.04 17.75
CA TYR A 67 4.11 7.99 17.76
C TYR A 67 5.47 8.50 18.26
N LEU A 68 5.92 9.67 17.81
CA LEU A 68 7.20 10.24 18.25
C LEU A 68 7.19 10.63 19.75
N GLU A 69 6.03 10.97 20.28
CA GLU A 69 5.85 11.29 21.71
C GLU A 69 5.62 10.04 22.59
N SER A 70 5.38 8.88 21.97
CA SER A 70 5.04 7.64 22.66
C SER A 70 6.23 7.02 23.40
N ARG A 71 6.29 7.26 24.72
CA ARG A 71 7.39 6.80 25.58
C ARG A 71 7.52 5.28 25.70
N PHE A 72 6.42 4.54 25.75
CA PHE A 72 6.46 3.09 25.93
C PHE A 72 7.01 2.33 24.71
N LEU A 73 6.91 2.90 23.51
CA LEU A 73 7.49 2.33 22.29
C LEU A 73 9.01 2.46 22.25
N ALA A 74 9.57 3.46 22.95
CA ALA A 74 11.01 3.64 23.10
C ALA A 74 11.60 2.80 24.26
N GLN A 75 10.75 2.16 25.07
CA GLN A 75 11.18 1.39 26.22
C GLN A 75 11.91 0.11 25.78
N ARG A 76 13.07 -0.16 26.38
CA ARG A 76 13.79 -1.42 26.17
C ARG A 76 13.16 -2.49 27.06
N MET A 77 12.73 -3.58 26.44
CA MET A 77 12.20 -4.76 27.13
C MET A 77 13.29 -5.85 27.20
N ALA A 78 13.43 -6.48 28.36
CA ALA A 78 14.25 -7.66 28.55
C ALA A 78 13.39 -8.85 28.99
N PHE A 79 13.46 -9.96 28.26
CA PHE A 79 12.71 -11.16 28.63
C PHE A 79 13.22 -11.71 29.96
N GLY A 80 12.32 -11.93 30.92
CA GLY A 80 12.67 -12.41 32.27
C GLY A 80 12.89 -11.31 33.31
N ASP A 81 12.81 -10.03 32.92
CA ASP A 81 12.79 -8.90 33.85
C ASP A 81 11.48 -8.10 33.69
N PRO A 82 10.43 -8.42 34.48
CA PRO A 82 9.14 -7.76 34.42
C PRO A 82 9.20 -6.24 34.68
N SER A 83 10.24 -5.74 35.37
CA SER A 83 10.39 -4.30 35.62
C SER A 83 10.66 -3.49 34.35
N THR A 84 11.12 -4.17 33.29
CA THR A 84 11.36 -3.57 31.97
C THR A 84 10.15 -3.63 31.05
N TYR A 85 9.04 -4.24 31.47
CA TYR A 85 7.86 -4.38 30.62
C TYR A 85 7.14 -3.03 30.48
N PRO A 86 6.54 -2.74 29.32
CA PRO A 86 5.76 -1.51 29.15
C PRO A 86 4.68 -1.40 30.22
N ASP A 87 4.74 -0.35 31.02
CA ASP A 87 3.74 -0.09 32.06
C ASP A 87 2.56 0.68 31.47
N SER A 88 1.39 0.03 31.43
CA SER A 88 0.14 0.67 30.99
C SER A 88 -0.29 1.84 31.88
N GLY A 89 0.20 1.91 33.13
CA GLY A 89 -0.08 3.00 34.07
C GLY A 89 0.68 4.31 33.78
N VAL A 90 1.70 4.26 32.91
CA VAL A 90 2.50 5.44 32.52
C VAL A 90 2.01 6.05 31.19
N SER A 91 1.16 5.33 30.44
CA SER A 91 0.54 5.84 29.22
C SER A 91 -0.75 6.59 29.54
N GLU A 92 -0.92 7.78 28.97
CA GLU A 92 -2.21 8.49 28.97
C GLU A 92 -3.32 7.70 28.25
N ARG A 93 -2.93 6.69 27.44
CA ARG A 93 -3.82 5.80 26.70
C ARG A 93 -3.41 4.33 26.90
N PRO A 94 -3.80 3.69 28.02
CA PRO A 94 -3.43 2.31 28.33
C PRO A 94 -3.81 1.30 27.24
N ILE A 95 -4.92 1.57 26.52
CA ILE A 95 -5.42 0.71 25.43
C ILE A 95 -4.46 0.68 24.22
N GLU A 96 -3.65 1.72 24.04
CA GLU A 96 -2.73 1.86 22.92
C GLU A 96 -1.63 0.81 22.96
N LEU A 97 -1.12 0.48 24.16
CA LEU A 97 -0.16 -0.62 24.34
C LEU A 97 -0.69 -1.94 23.77
N PHE A 98 -1.95 -2.26 24.05
CA PHE A 98 -2.58 -3.49 23.55
C PHE A 98 -2.79 -3.47 22.03
N LEU A 99 -3.07 -2.30 21.45
CA LEU A 99 -3.13 -2.12 20.01
C LEU A 99 -1.79 -2.44 19.34
N TYR A 100 -0.68 -1.92 19.86
CA TYR A 100 0.65 -2.21 19.33
C TYR A 100 1.05 -3.68 19.53
N LEU A 101 0.72 -4.29 20.67
CA LEU A 101 0.99 -5.72 20.90
C LEU A 101 0.24 -6.62 19.90
N ASP A 102 -1.04 -6.33 19.64
CA ASP A 102 -1.84 -7.05 18.64
C ASP A 102 -1.29 -6.84 17.22
N PHE A 103 -0.87 -5.60 16.92
CA PHE A 103 -0.23 -5.28 15.64
C PHE A 103 1.08 -6.04 15.45
N PHE A 104 2.00 -6.01 16.42
CA PHE A 104 3.30 -6.67 16.32
C PHE A 104 3.16 -8.19 16.21
N ARG A 105 2.19 -8.78 16.90
CA ARG A 105 1.84 -10.20 16.72
C ARG A 105 1.42 -10.47 15.27
N SER A 106 0.52 -9.66 14.73
CA SER A 106 0.03 -9.82 13.35
C SER A 106 1.14 -9.60 12.32
N TRP A 107 2.00 -8.62 12.55
CA TRP A 107 3.18 -8.36 11.73
C TRP A 107 4.16 -9.54 11.77
N GLN A 108 4.49 -10.09 12.93
CA GLN A 108 5.39 -11.24 13.03
C GLN A 108 4.88 -12.46 12.24
N VAL A 109 3.57 -12.73 12.29
CA VAL A 109 2.95 -13.78 11.46
C VAL A 109 3.10 -13.44 9.97
N GLY A 110 2.85 -12.19 9.59
CA GLY A 110 3.09 -11.71 8.22
C GLY A 110 4.54 -11.88 7.76
N GLU A 111 5.53 -11.55 8.60
CA GLU A 111 6.96 -11.69 8.28
C GLU A 111 7.35 -13.15 8.07
N GLN A 112 6.77 -14.08 8.83
CA GLN A 112 6.98 -15.52 8.67
C GLN A 112 6.43 -16.02 7.33
N GLU A 113 5.24 -15.56 6.93
CA GLU A 113 4.66 -15.94 5.64
C GLU A 113 5.40 -15.33 4.46
N ILE A 114 5.81 -14.06 4.56
CA ILE A 114 6.68 -13.45 3.54
C ILE A 114 7.99 -14.25 3.44
N ALA A 115 8.60 -14.64 4.56
CA ALA A 115 9.83 -15.44 4.56
C ALA A 115 9.63 -16.87 4.00
N ARG A 116 8.45 -17.46 4.20
CA ARG A 116 8.09 -18.75 3.58
C ARG A 116 8.05 -18.62 2.06
N VAL A 117 7.39 -17.59 1.56
CA VAL A 117 7.25 -17.35 0.11
C VAL A 117 8.59 -16.97 -0.53
N GLU A 118 9.41 -16.14 0.12
CA GLU A 118 10.77 -15.85 -0.35
C GLU A 118 11.60 -17.12 -0.54
N ARG A 119 11.57 -18.03 0.44
CA ARG A 119 12.27 -19.32 0.34
C ARG A 119 11.73 -20.20 -0.79
N ALA A 120 10.40 -20.26 -0.95
CA ALA A 120 9.77 -21.01 -2.04
C ALA A 120 10.24 -20.48 -3.41
N LEU A 121 10.25 -19.15 -3.60
CA LEU A 121 10.73 -18.52 -4.84
C LEU A 121 12.23 -18.78 -5.08
N GLN A 122 13.06 -18.69 -4.04
CA GLN A 122 14.50 -18.99 -4.14
C GLN A 122 14.78 -20.44 -4.53
N GLN A 123 13.91 -21.36 -4.12
CA GLN A 123 13.99 -22.78 -4.46
C GLN A 123 13.35 -23.13 -5.81
N GLY A 124 12.81 -22.15 -6.55
CA GLY A 124 12.10 -22.37 -7.80
C GLY A 124 10.75 -23.09 -7.63
N THR A 125 10.17 -23.06 -6.42
CA THR A 125 8.86 -23.65 -6.16
C THR A 125 7.76 -22.76 -6.74
N SER A 126 6.86 -23.35 -7.54
CA SER A 126 5.71 -22.63 -8.08
C SER A 126 4.73 -22.25 -6.97
N LEU A 127 4.25 -21.01 -7.00
CA LEU A 127 3.23 -20.52 -6.08
C LEU A 127 1.84 -20.67 -6.71
N ARG A 128 0.82 -20.93 -5.89
CA ARG A 128 -0.57 -20.89 -6.34
C ARG A 128 -1.08 -19.43 -6.37
N PRO A 129 -2.07 -19.09 -7.20
CA PRO A 129 -2.58 -17.71 -7.30
C PRO A 129 -2.98 -17.07 -5.96
N PRO A 130 -3.65 -17.77 -5.02
CA PRO A 130 -3.96 -17.20 -3.71
C PRO A 130 -2.73 -16.90 -2.86
N GLU A 131 -1.63 -17.65 -3.02
CA GLU A 131 -0.37 -17.40 -2.31
C GLU A 131 0.33 -16.16 -2.84
N VAL A 132 0.28 -15.93 -4.15
CA VAL A 132 0.77 -14.72 -4.81
C VAL A 132 0.02 -13.49 -4.31
N SER A 133 -1.32 -13.53 -4.35
CA SER A 133 -2.14 -12.43 -3.85
C SER A 133 -1.96 -12.20 -2.35
N GLY A 134 -1.88 -13.28 -1.57
CA GLY A 134 -1.66 -13.21 -0.12
C GLY A 134 -0.34 -12.54 0.26
N VAL A 135 0.78 -12.93 -0.37
CA VAL A 135 2.08 -12.31 -0.05
C VAL A 135 2.14 -10.84 -0.48
N LEU A 136 1.62 -10.49 -1.65
CA LEU A 136 1.59 -9.10 -2.12
C LEU A 136 0.74 -8.22 -1.19
N ARG A 137 -0.38 -8.77 -0.70
CA ARG A 137 -1.22 -8.08 0.29
C ARG A 137 -0.48 -7.84 1.60
N LEU A 138 0.20 -8.83 2.16
CA LEU A 138 1.00 -8.67 3.38
C LEU A 138 2.10 -7.61 3.22
N LEU A 139 2.78 -7.60 2.07
CA LEU A 139 3.81 -6.59 1.75
C LEU A 139 3.22 -5.17 1.73
N LEU A 140 1.99 -4.99 1.22
CA LEU A 140 1.29 -3.71 1.20
C LEU A 140 0.77 -3.30 2.59
N ASP A 141 0.12 -4.24 3.28
CA ASP A 141 -0.50 -4.01 4.59
C ASP A 141 0.54 -3.59 5.63
N PHE A 142 1.75 -4.18 5.58
CA PHE A 142 2.88 -3.84 6.46
C PHE A 142 3.96 -2.96 5.81
N ASN A 143 3.71 -2.42 4.62
CA ASN A 143 4.60 -1.53 3.86
C ASN A 143 6.07 -2.00 3.76
N ARG A 144 6.29 -3.29 3.46
CA ARG A 144 7.61 -3.95 3.48
C ARG A 144 8.33 -3.83 2.14
N LEU A 145 8.61 -2.61 1.70
CA LEU A 145 9.08 -2.32 0.33
C LEU A 145 10.42 -2.97 -0.03
N ARG A 146 11.38 -3.00 0.91
CA ARG A 146 12.69 -3.62 0.72
C ARG A 146 12.57 -5.13 0.49
N ARG A 147 11.69 -5.79 1.25
CA ARG A 147 11.39 -7.22 1.06
C ARG A 147 10.54 -7.46 -0.19
N ALA A 148 9.66 -6.52 -0.54
CA ALA A 148 8.82 -6.61 -1.73
C ALA A 148 9.66 -6.62 -3.01
N ALA A 149 10.77 -5.88 -3.09
CA ALA A 149 11.56 -5.74 -4.30
C ALA A 149 12.00 -7.08 -4.95
N PRO A 150 12.69 -8.01 -4.26
CA PRO A 150 13.04 -9.30 -4.85
C PRO A 150 11.83 -10.15 -5.19
N ILE A 151 10.78 -10.14 -4.36
CA ILE A 151 9.54 -10.91 -4.58
C ILE A 151 8.83 -10.42 -5.85
N MET A 152 8.65 -9.10 -6.00
CA MET A 152 8.04 -8.51 -7.20
C MET A 152 8.80 -8.87 -8.47
N ASN A 153 10.14 -8.83 -8.43
CA ASN A 153 10.97 -9.21 -9.58
C ASN A 153 10.80 -10.69 -9.94
N ALA A 154 10.68 -11.57 -8.95
CA ALA A 154 10.47 -13.01 -9.18
C ALA A 154 9.05 -13.33 -9.69
N LEU A 155 8.04 -12.59 -9.23
CA LEU A 155 6.64 -12.81 -9.61
C LEU A 155 6.28 -12.18 -10.97
N TRP A 156 7.00 -11.14 -11.40
CA TRP A 156 6.67 -10.39 -12.61
C TRP A 156 6.58 -11.27 -13.87
N PRO A 157 7.56 -12.14 -14.21
CA PRO A 157 7.48 -12.95 -15.42
C PRO A 157 6.25 -13.86 -15.44
N MET A 158 5.93 -14.51 -14.31
CA MET A 158 4.78 -15.38 -14.15
C MET A 158 3.46 -14.62 -14.36
N LEU A 159 3.32 -13.45 -13.74
CA LEU A 159 2.09 -12.64 -13.86
C LEU A 159 1.92 -12.05 -15.26
N ASN A 160 3.03 -11.63 -15.88
CA ASN A 160 3.01 -11.11 -17.25
C ASN A 160 2.63 -12.19 -18.26
N GLU A 161 3.19 -13.40 -18.13
CA GLU A 161 2.81 -14.54 -18.97
C GLU A 161 1.33 -14.89 -18.79
N ALA A 162 0.85 -15.02 -17.55
CA ALA A 162 -0.55 -15.30 -17.26
C ALA A 162 -1.50 -14.25 -17.86
N ALA A 163 -1.13 -12.96 -17.79
CA ALA A 163 -1.89 -11.88 -18.41
C ALA A 163 -1.94 -12.00 -19.94
N SER A 164 -0.81 -12.32 -20.57
CA SER A 164 -0.72 -12.47 -22.03
C SER A 164 -1.56 -13.62 -22.59
N LEU A 165 -1.76 -14.67 -21.79
CA LEU A 165 -2.61 -15.80 -22.14
C LEU A 165 -4.10 -15.49 -21.96
N GLY A 166 -4.46 -14.29 -21.49
CA GLY A 166 -5.85 -13.96 -21.16
C GLY A 166 -6.41 -14.84 -20.05
N ALA A 167 -5.54 -15.44 -19.22
CA ALA A 167 -5.94 -16.30 -18.12
C ALA A 167 -6.48 -15.42 -16.98
N GLU A 168 -7.71 -14.94 -17.14
CA GLU A 168 -8.56 -14.75 -15.97
C GLU A 168 -8.86 -16.15 -15.43
N ASP A 169 -8.16 -16.54 -14.36
CA ASP A 169 -8.62 -17.67 -13.58
C ASP A 169 -10.05 -17.37 -13.08
N GLN A 170 -10.83 -18.41 -12.76
CA GLN A 170 -12.23 -18.31 -12.30
C GLN A 170 -12.43 -17.35 -11.09
N TRP A 171 -11.35 -16.80 -10.55
CA TRP A 171 -11.26 -16.02 -9.33
C TRP A 171 -10.64 -14.61 -9.53
N GLN A 172 -10.33 -14.19 -10.77
CA GLN A 172 -9.72 -12.88 -11.09
C GLN A 172 -8.39 -12.58 -10.34
N ASN A 173 -7.65 -13.61 -9.93
CA ASN A 173 -6.47 -13.46 -9.08
C ASN A 173 -5.31 -12.78 -9.81
N THR A 174 -5.11 -13.05 -11.10
CA THR A 174 -3.99 -12.47 -11.87
C THR A 174 -4.10 -10.96 -11.96
N GLY A 175 -5.27 -10.43 -12.35
CA GLY A 175 -5.51 -8.99 -12.40
C GLY A 175 -5.42 -8.35 -11.01
N PHE A 176 -5.92 -9.03 -9.97
CA PHE A 176 -5.80 -8.53 -8.60
C PHE A 176 -4.34 -8.49 -8.10
N ALA A 177 -3.55 -9.52 -8.40
CA ALA A 177 -2.13 -9.59 -8.07
C ALA A 177 -1.32 -8.51 -8.82
N LEU A 178 -1.58 -8.32 -10.12
CA LEU A 178 -0.95 -7.26 -10.92
C LEU A 178 -1.25 -5.87 -10.37
N ARG A 179 -2.49 -5.61 -9.95
CA ARG A 179 -2.85 -4.36 -9.26
C ARG A 179 -2.02 -4.16 -8.00
N MET A 180 -1.89 -5.17 -7.14
CA MET A 180 -1.08 -5.06 -5.91
C MET A 180 0.41 -4.90 -6.20
N LEU A 181 0.92 -5.56 -7.24
CA LEU A 181 2.29 -5.37 -7.70
C LEU A 181 2.49 -3.92 -8.15
N GLY A 182 1.54 -3.34 -8.90
CA GLY A 182 1.56 -1.93 -9.26
C GLY A 182 1.60 -1.01 -8.05
N ASP A 183 0.76 -1.27 -7.04
CA ASP A 183 0.75 -0.50 -5.78
C ASP A 183 2.13 -0.55 -5.09
N LEU A 184 2.76 -1.73 -5.00
CA LEU A 184 4.09 -1.88 -4.40
C LEU A 184 5.18 -1.17 -5.20
N GLN A 185 5.15 -1.23 -6.54
CA GLN A 185 6.11 -0.51 -7.38
C GLN A 185 5.97 1.00 -7.20
N ARG A 186 4.73 1.50 -7.15
CA ARG A 186 4.46 2.94 -6.95
C ARG A 186 4.95 3.42 -5.59
N ARG A 187 4.63 2.68 -4.51
CA ARG A 187 5.16 2.96 -3.16
C ARG A 187 6.70 2.88 -3.10
N SER A 188 7.30 2.04 -3.94
CA SER A 188 8.76 1.93 -4.09
C SER A 188 9.37 3.07 -4.92
N GLY A 189 8.58 4.00 -5.45
CA GLY A 189 9.04 5.10 -6.30
C GLY A 189 9.44 4.64 -7.71
N ARG A 190 8.71 3.67 -8.29
CA ARG A 190 8.93 3.13 -9.63
C ARG A 190 7.65 3.25 -10.46
N PRO A 191 7.20 4.47 -10.79
CA PRO A 191 5.90 4.70 -11.42
C PRO A 191 5.78 4.07 -12.81
N GLU A 192 6.87 3.95 -13.58
CA GLU A 192 6.86 3.30 -14.90
C GLU A 192 6.55 1.81 -14.79
N ARG A 193 7.15 1.13 -13.80
CA ARG A 193 6.86 -0.28 -13.51
C ARG A 193 5.46 -0.46 -12.95
N ALA A 194 4.98 0.51 -12.17
CA ALA A 194 3.61 0.50 -11.67
C ALA A 194 2.60 0.61 -12.82
N LEU A 195 2.83 1.55 -13.75
CA LEU A 195 2.01 1.73 -14.95
C LEU A 195 1.92 0.43 -15.74
N ALA A 196 3.06 -0.21 -16.04
CA ALA A 196 3.08 -1.47 -16.77
C ALA A 196 2.24 -2.57 -16.06
N ALA A 197 2.33 -2.67 -14.73
CA ALA A 197 1.54 -3.62 -13.96
C ALA A 197 0.03 -3.33 -14.04
N TYR A 198 -0.35 -2.05 -13.94
CA TYR A 198 -1.75 -1.63 -14.04
C TYR A 198 -2.32 -1.84 -15.44
N GLU A 199 -1.54 -1.60 -16.50
CA GLU A 199 -1.95 -1.84 -17.88
C GLU A 199 -2.21 -3.34 -18.15
N LEU A 200 -1.32 -4.22 -17.67
CA LEU A 200 -1.58 -5.67 -17.71
C LEU A 200 -2.83 -6.05 -16.92
N SER A 201 -3.05 -5.44 -15.75
CA SER A 201 -4.27 -5.66 -14.97
C SER A 201 -5.53 -5.18 -15.70
N LEU A 202 -5.45 -4.09 -16.49
CA LEU A 202 -6.55 -3.55 -17.28
C LEU A 202 -6.88 -4.44 -18.48
N ALA A 203 -5.87 -5.03 -19.12
CA ALA A 203 -6.06 -5.99 -20.21
C ALA A 203 -6.89 -7.21 -19.80
N LEU A 204 -6.83 -7.59 -18.52
CA LEU A 204 -7.66 -8.66 -17.95
C LEU A 204 -9.06 -8.20 -17.58
N GLY A 205 -9.25 -6.92 -17.25
CA GLY A 205 -10.58 -6.39 -16.96
C GLY A 205 -10.55 -4.91 -16.60
N VAL A 206 -11.21 -4.10 -17.41
CA VAL A 206 -11.28 -2.65 -17.23
C VAL A 206 -12.32 -2.29 -16.18
N ASN A 207 -11.91 -1.53 -15.17
CA ASN A 207 -12.83 -0.88 -14.23
C ASN A 207 -12.28 0.48 -13.82
N ALA A 208 -13.16 1.34 -13.28
CA ALA A 208 -12.81 2.69 -12.86
C ALA A 208 -11.61 2.72 -11.91
N HIS A 209 -11.54 1.80 -10.93
CA HIS A 209 -10.45 1.78 -9.97
C HIS A 209 -9.09 1.50 -10.61
N ARG A 210 -8.97 0.44 -11.43
CA ARG A 210 -7.73 0.09 -12.14
C ARG A 210 -7.32 1.18 -13.13
N CYS A 211 -8.28 1.80 -13.81
CA CYS A 211 -8.01 2.86 -14.78
C CYS A 211 -7.51 4.13 -14.08
N GLY A 212 -8.12 4.51 -12.94
CA GLY A 212 -7.63 5.61 -12.11
C GLY A 212 -6.19 5.40 -11.63
N LEU A 213 -5.85 4.19 -11.18
CA LEU A 213 -4.47 3.85 -10.80
C LEU A 213 -3.47 3.95 -11.95
N ALA A 214 -3.86 3.53 -13.16
CA ALA A 214 -3.03 3.69 -14.35
C ALA A 214 -2.81 5.17 -14.72
N ILE A 215 -3.83 6.01 -14.61
CA ILE A 215 -3.72 7.46 -14.82
C ILE A 215 -2.76 8.09 -13.80
N GLU A 216 -2.93 7.77 -12.51
CA GLU A 216 -2.03 8.26 -11.44
C GLU A 216 -0.57 7.84 -11.72
N ALA A 217 -0.33 6.56 -12.04
CA ALA A 217 1.01 6.05 -12.32
C ALA A 217 1.63 6.65 -13.58
N ALA A 218 0.85 6.84 -14.65
CA ALA A 218 1.31 7.48 -15.88
C ALA A 218 1.70 8.94 -15.62
N HIS A 219 0.91 9.67 -14.83
CA HIS A 219 1.22 11.03 -14.43
C HIS A 219 2.49 11.11 -13.59
N GLU A 220 2.63 10.24 -12.59
CA GLU A 220 3.85 10.14 -11.76
C GLU A 220 5.10 9.76 -12.58
N ALA A 221 4.94 8.96 -13.64
CA ALA A 221 6.01 8.58 -14.56
C ALA A 221 6.33 9.66 -15.61
N GLY A 222 5.51 10.72 -15.71
CA GLY A 222 5.63 11.74 -16.76
C GLY A 222 5.22 11.25 -18.16
N ASP A 223 4.56 10.10 -18.30
CA ASP A 223 4.06 9.58 -19.58
C ASP A 223 2.74 10.25 -19.97
N ARG A 224 2.85 11.41 -20.63
CA ARG A 224 1.70 12.21 -21.05
C ARG A 224 0.79 11.50 -22.05
N ASP A 225 1.36 10.65 -22.90
CA ASP A 225 0.58 9.91 -23.89
C ASP A 225 -0.26 8.83 -23.20
N ALA A 226 0.31 8.11 -22.24
CA ALA A 226 -0.45 7.17 -21.41
C ALA A 226 -1.54 7.87 -20.59
N VAL A 227 -1.24 9.02 -19.97
CA VAL A 227 -2.26 9.83 -19.25
C VAL A 227 -3.43 10.15 -20.17
N LYS A 228 -3.15 10.66 -21.38
CA LYS A 228 -4.20 11.01 -22.36
C LYS A 228 -5.03 9.79 -22.77
N ARG A 229 -4.39 8.66 -23.09
CA ARG A 229 -5.08 7.41 -23.49
C ARG A 229 -5.99 6.89 -22.37
N HIS A 230 -5.49 6.83 -21.14
CA HIS A 230 -6.23 6.29 -20.00
C HIS A 230 -7.35 7.24 -19.56
N LEU A 231 -7.14 8.56 -19.58
CA LEU A 231 -8.21 9.54 -19.32
C LEU A 231 -9.35 9.41 -20.33
N ALA A 232 -9.05 9.29 -21.63
CA ALA A 232 -10.07 9.09 -22.65
C ALA A 232 -10.89 7.81 -22.39
N THR A 233 -10.20 6.70 -22.11
CA THR A 233 -10.85 5.42 -21.77
C THR A 233 -11.73 5.53 -20.51
N TYR A 234 -11.30 6.31 -19.51
CA TYR A 234 -12.05 6.52 -18.29
C TYR A 234 -13.34 7.31 -18.54
N GLU A 235 -13.24 8.45 -19.22
CA GLU A 235 -14.34 9.39 -19.45
C GLU A 235 -15.42 8.82 -20.39
N GLU A 236 -15.06 7.88 -21.27
CA GLU A 236 -16.03 7.15 -22.09
C GLU A 236 -17.02 6.32 -21.25
N ARG A 237 -16.66 5.96 -20.02
CA ARG A 237 -17.40 4.96 -19.22
C ARG A 237 -17.86 5.47 -17.86
N TRP A 238 -17.16 6.45 -17.28
CA TRP A 238 -17.39 6.91 -15.92
C TRP A 238 -17.23 8.42 -15.79
N PRO A 239 -17.95 9.06 -14.85
CA PRO A 239 -17.71 10.46 -14.52
C PRO A 239 -16.33 10.64 -13.91
N LEU A 240 -15.58 11.65 -14.39
CA LEU A 240 -14.22 11.92 -13.93
C LEU A 240 -14.22 12.46 -12.49
N PRO A 241 -13.58 11.78 -11.53
CA PRO A 241 -13.41 12.30 -10.18
C PRO A 241 -12.49 13.52 -10.17
N GLU A 242 -12.69 14.42 -9.20
CA GLU A 242 -11.92 15.67 -9.02
C GLU A 242 -10.39 15.46 -9.13
N GLN A 243 -9.86 14.45 -8.44
CA GLN A 243 -8.42 14.12 -8.46
C GLN A 243 -7.89 13.83 -9.88
N LEU A 244 -8.65 13.12 -10.70
CA LEU A 244 -8.25 12.83 -12.08
C LEU A 244 -8.49 14.03 -13.00
N ALA A 245 -9.47 14.89 -12.67
CA ALA A 245 -9.71 16.14 -13.37
C ALA A 245 -8.54 17.14 -13.19
N GLU A 246 -7.93 17.19 -12.00
CA GLU A 246 -6.72 17.98 -11.75
C GLU A 246 -5.54 17.51 -12.61
N ILE A 247 -5.32 16.20 -12.72
CA ILE A 247 -4.29 15.60 -13.60
C ILE A 247 -4.53 15.99 -15.06
N LYS A 248 -5.79 15.93 -15.50
CA LYS A 248 -6.19 16.34 -16.87
C LYS A 248 -5.89 17.82 -17.12
N ALA A 249 -6.23 18.69 -16.18
CA ALA A 249 -5.98 20.13 -16.29
C ALA A 249 -4.48 20.45 -16.31
N GLY A 250 -3.67 19.87 -15.42
CA GLY A 250 -2.23 20.08 -15.38
C GLY A 250 -1.49 19.58 -16.62
N SER A 251 -1.97 18.48 -17.21
CA SER A 251 -1.44 17.93 -18.47
C SER A 251 -1.69 18.86 -19.66
N ALA A 252 -2.75 19.66 -19.64
CA ALA A 252 -3.11 20.60 -20.71
C ALA A 252 -2.32 21.93 -20.66
N VAL A 253 -1.87 22.38 -19.49
CA VAL A 253 -1.11 23.63 -19.34
C VAL A 253 0.32 23.48 -19.87
N THR A 254 0.92 22.30 -19.74
CA THR A 254 2.32 22.06 -20.10
C THR A 254 2.55 21.81 -21.60
N SER A 255 1.49 21.74 -22.41
CA SER A 255 1.59 21.62 -23.87
C SER A 255 1.59 22.96 -24.61
N ILE A 256 1.27 24.07 -23.92
CA ILE A 256 1.16 25.41 -24.53
C ILE A 256 2.48 26.21 -24.42
N GLY A 257 3.42 25.81 -23.56
CA GLY A 257 4.70 26.52 -23.32
C GLY A 257 5.91 26.06 -24.12
N GLY A 258 5.75 25.20 -25.13
CA GLY A 258 6.84 24.53 -25.86
C GLY A 258 7.12 25.02 -27.28
N SER A 259 6.81 26.30 -27.57
CA SER A 259 7.12 26.92 -28.86
C SER A 259 7.82 28.26 -28.61
N SER A 260 9.15 28.25 -28.57
CA SER A 260 10.00 29.44 -28.65
C SER A 260 11.27 29.08 -29.40
#